data_AF-A0A7C1J276-F1
#
_entry.id   AF-A0A7C1J276-F1
#
_cell.length_a   1.000
_cell.length_b   1.000
_cell.length_c   1.000
_cell.angle_alpha   90.00
_cell.angle_beta   90.00
_cell.angle_gamma   90.00
#
_symmetry.space_group_name_H-M   'P 1'
#
loop_
_entity.id
_entity.type
_entity.pdbx_description
1 polymer ?
#
loop_
_entity_poly.entity_id
_entity_poly.type
_entity_poly.pdbx_seq_one_letter_code
_entity_poly.pdbx_strand_id
1 'polypeptide(L)' 'MPGLPGGSELIILLVIVLLIFGVGRIGKIGGELGSAIRQFREGLSGGEKKDEKKTEPKAEEEKKDEKTS' A
#
# COMPACT_ATOMS: atom_id res chain seq x y z
N MET A 1 -18.75 27.20 10.50
CA MET A 1 -18.91 25.73 10.61
C MET A 1 -17.54 25.17 10.99
N PRO A 2 -17.40 24.39 12.07
CA PRO A 2 -16.11 23.81 12.47
C PRO A 2 -15.58 22.97 11.29
N GLY A 3 -14.41 23.37 10.78
CA GLY A 3 -13.85 22.87 9.53
C GLY A 3 -13.49 21.40 9.64
N LEU A 4 -13.75 20.66 8.55
CA LEU A 4 -13.08 19.38 8.35
C LEU A 4 -11.57 19.61 8.51
N PRO A 5 -10.84 18.69 9.17
CA PRO A 5 -9.39 18.76 9.19
C PRO A 5 -8.90 18.94 7.75
N GLY A 6 -8.11 19.98 7.52
CA GLY A 6 -7.56 20.26 6.21
C GLY A 6 -6.77 19.05 5.70
N GLY A 7 -6.53 19.00 4.38
CA GLY A 7 -5.73 17.92 3.80
C GLY A 7 -4.36 17.75 4.49
N SER A 8 -3.83 18.83 5.08
CA SER A 8 -2.62 18.84 5.90
C SER A 8 -2.68 17.95 7.16
N GLU A 9 -3.76 18.02 7.93
CA GLU A 9 -3.91 17.25 9.17
C GLU A 9 -4.05 15.75 8.88
N LEU A 10 -4.72 15.39 7.78
CA LEU A 10 -4.80 14.00 7.33
C LEU A 10 -3.44 13.44 6.93
N ILE A 11 -2.57 14.25 6.31
CA ILE A 11 -1.20 13.85 5.97
C ILE A 11 -0.39 13.57 7.24
N ILE A 12 -0.49 14.42 8.26
CA ILE A 12 0.20 14.21 9.54
C ILE A 12 -0.26 12.92 10.23
N LEU A 13 -1.58 12.67 10.25
CA LEU A 13 -2.13 11.43 10.78
C LEU A 13 -1.62 10.20 10.00
N LEU A 14 -1.60 10.29 8.67
CA LEU A 14 -1.10 9.23 7.79
C LEU A 14 0.35 8.88 8.10
N VAL A 15 1.20 9.88 8.31
CA VAL A 15 2.61 9.68 8.67
C VAL A 15 2.73 8.94 10.01
N ILE A 16 1.95 9.32 11.03
CA ILE A 16 1.97 8.64 12.34
C ILE A 16 1.58 7.16 12.20
N VAL A 17 0.54 6.88 11.43
CA VAL A 17 0.09 5.49 11.16
C VAL A 17 1.20 4.71 10.43
N LEU A 18 1.85 5.30 9.42
CA LEU A 18 2.94 4.66 8.69
C LEU A 18 4.16 4.40 9.58
N LEU A 19 4.44 5.24 10.59
CA LEU A 19 5.51 5.00 11.56
C LEU A 19 5.19 3.85 12.52
N ILE A 20 3.95 3.73 12.98
CA ILE A 20 3.53 2.65 13.90
C ILE A 20 3.46 1.30 13.18
N PHE A 21 2.81 1.27 12.02
CA PHE A 21 2.54 0.02 11.30
C PHE A 21 3.66 -0.35 10.32
N GLY A 22 4.41 0.63 9.83
CA GLY A 22 5.44 0.49 8.80
C GLY A 22 4.87 0.50 7.37
N VAL A 23 5.59 1.13 6.44
CA VAL A 23 5.23 1.17 5.01
C VAL A 23 5.18 -0.21 4.37
N GLY A 24 6.04 -1.14 4.82
CA GLY A 24 6.10 -2.50 4.28
C GLY A 24 4.89 -3.36 4.65
N ARG A 25 4.31 -3.22 5.85
CA ARG A 25 3.11 -3.98 6.24
C ARG A 25 1.87 -3.43 5.56
N ILE A 26 1.74 -2.10 5.49
CA ILE A 26 0.62 -1.44 4.78
C ILE A 26 0.66 -1.76 3.28
N GLY A 27 1.85 -1.76 2.66
CA GLY A 27 2.00 -2.14 1.25
C GLY A 27 1.65 -3.60 0.96
N LYS A 28 2.06 -4.55 1.83
CA LYS A 28 1.70 -5.97 1.70
C LYS A 28 0.18 -6.18 1.77
N ILE A 29 -0.46 -5.65 2.82
CA ILE A 29 -1.92 -5.77 3.02
C ILE A 29 -2.68 -5.03 1.92
N GLY A 30 -2.21 -3.85 1.52
CA GLY A 30 -2.80 -3.07 0.42
C GLY A 30 -2.70 -3.76 -0.94
N GLY A 31 -1.61 -4.47 -1.22
CA GLY A 31 -1.45 -5.27 -2.44
C GLY A 31 -2.45 -6.42 -2.52
N GLU A 32 -2.63 -7.15 -1.41
CA GLU A 32 -3.61 -8.25 -1.32
C GLU A 32 -5.06 -7.73 -1.42
N LEU A 33 -5.41 -6.69 -0.66
CA LEU A 33 -6.74 -6.06 -0.71
C LEU A 33 -7.01 -5.44 -2.09
N GLY A 34 -6.03 -4.76 -2.69
CA GLY A 34 -6.16 -4.16 -4.01
C GLY A 34 -6.42 -5.19 -5.10
N SER A 35 -5.74 -6.34 -5.01
CA SER A 35 -5.95 -7.47 -5.93
C SER A 35 -7.36 -8.06 -5.78
N ALA A 36 -7.83 -8.22 -4.54
CA ALA A 36 -9.17 -8.71 -4.25
C ALA A 36 -10.26 -7.74 -4.73
N ILE A 37 -10.11 -6.44 -4.47
CA ILE A 37 -11.04 -5.40 -4.93
C ILE A 37 -11.05 -5.33 -6.46
N ARG A 38 -9.89 -5.47 -7.10
CA ARG A 38 -9.78 -5.50 -8.57
C ARG A 38 -10.58 -6.66 -9.16
N GLN A 39 -10.38 -7.88 -8.65
CA GLN A 39 -11.15 -9.05 -9.07
C GLN A 39 -12.65 -8.90 -8.79
N PHE A 40 -13.02 -8.30 -7.65
CA PHE A 40 -14.41 -8.01 -7.31
C PHE A 40 -15.06 -7.04 -8.32
N ARG A 41 -14.34 -5.98 -8.70
CA ARG A 41 -14.80 -5.04 -9.74
C ARG A 41 -14.88 -5.69 -11.11
N GLU A 42 -13.91 -6.52 -11.49
CA GLU A 42 -13.92 -7.27 -12.75
C GLU A 42 -15.09 -8.25 -12.84
N GLY A 43 -15.43 -8.92 -11.73
CA GLY A 43 -16.60 -9.80 -11.63
C GLY A 43 -17.93 -9.05 -11.73
N LEU A 44 -18.03 -7.85 -11.14
CA LEU A 44 -19.21 -6.98 -11.25
C LEU A 44 -19.35 -6.33 -12.63
N SER A 45 -18.25 -6.04 -13.32
CA SER A 45 -18.25 -5.41 -14.65
C SER A 45 -18.39 -6.40 -15.81
N GLY A 46 -18.66 -7.68 -15.56
CA GLY A 46 -19.06 -8.62 -16.61
C GLY A 46 -17.95 -9.06 -17.56
N GLY A 47 -16.75 -9.34 -17.04
CA GLY A 47 -15.78 -10.21 -17.74
C GLY A 47 -15.01 -9.63 -18.93
N GLU A 48 -15.16 -8.35 -19.26
CA GLU A 48 -14.30 -7.70 -20.26
C GLU A 48 -13.08 -7.03 -19.61
N LYS A 49 -12.05 -7.84 -19.31
CA LYS A 49 -10.61 -7.57 -19.56
C LYS A 49 -9.74 -8.63 -18.88
N LYS A 50 -9.07 -9.41 -19.74
CA LYS A 50 -8.17 -10.52 -19.44
C LYS A 50 -6.83 -9.99 -18.90
N ASP A 51 -6.47 -10.51 -17.73
CA ASP A 51 -5.16 -10.91 -17.18
C ASP A 51 -3.85 -10.14 -17.49
N GLU A 52 -2.90 -10.30 -16.55
CA GLU A 52 -1.47 -9.95 -16.59
C GLU A 52 -1.06 -8.53 -16.16
N LYS A 53 -0.66 -8.41 -14.88
CA LYS A 53 0.78 -8.49 -14.54
C LYS A 53 1.01 -8.57 -13.03
N LYS A 54 1.45 -9.76 -12.61
CA LYS A 54 2.44 -10.06 -11.57
C LYS A 54 2.90 -8.86 -10.72
N THR A 55 2.52 -8.85 -9.44
CA THR A 55 3.24 -8.06 -8.42
C THR A 55 3.67 -9.03 -7.33
N GLU A 56 4.81 -9.69 -7.53
CA GLU A 56 5.60 -10.21 -6.43
C GLU A 56 6.20 -8.99 -5.71
N PRO A 57 5.96 -8.79 -4.41
CA PRO A 57 6.65 -7.75 -3.68
C PRO A 57 8.08 -8.23 -3.43
N LYS A 58 9.02 -7.78 -4.28
CA LYS A 58 10.45 -7.81 -3.97
C LYS A 58 10.71 -6.79 -2.85
N ALA A 59 10.35 -7.15 -1.63
CA ALA A 59 10.80 -6.47 -0.43
C ALA A 59 12.19 -7.02 -0.11
N GLU A 60 13.20 -6.50 -0.81
CA GLU A 60 14.60 -6.67 -0.43
C GLU A 60 15.00 -5.39 0.31
N GLU A 61 14.73 -5.38 1.61
CA GLU A 61 15.41 -4.50 2.56
C GLU A 61 16.44 -5.37 3.26
N GLU A 62 17.68 -5.37 2.77
CA GLU A 62 18.83 -5.76 3.57
C GLU A 62 19.61 -4.48 3.92
N LYS A 63 19.32 -3.92 5.09
CA LYS A 63 20.31 -3.14 5.83
C LYS A 63 21.23 -4.14 6.54
N LYS A 64 22.51 -4.13 6.21
CA LYS A 64 23.55 -4.39 7.21
C LYS A 64 24.79 -3.55 6.94
N ASP A 65 24.96 -2.54 7.78
CA ASP A 65 26.19 -1.87 8.11
C ASP A 65 27.37 -2.85 8.35
N GLU A 66 28.59 -2.39 8.02
CA GLU A 66 29.79 -2.40 8.89
C GLU A 66 31.12 -2.85 8.24
N LYS A 67 32.08 -1.92 8.31
CA LYS A 67 33.56 -2.03 8.42
C LYS A 67 34.48 -2.44 7.27
N THR A 68 35.50 -1.56 7.15
CA THR A 68 36.92 -1.81 6.81
C THR A 68 37.26 -2.23 5.40
N SER A 69 37.77 -1.27 4.61
CA SER A 69 39.18 -1.23 4.21
C SER A 69 39.53 0.18 3.69
#